data_AF-A0A370DAF3-F1
#
_entry.id   AF-A0A370DAF3-F1
#
_cell.length_a   1.000
_cell.length_b   1.000
_cell.length_c   1.000
_cell.angle_alpha   90.00
_cell.angle_beta   90.00
_cell.angle_gamma   90.00
#
_symmetry.space_group_name_H-M   'P 1'
#
loop_
_entity.id
_entity.type
_entity.pdbx_description
1 polymer ?
#
loop_
_entity_poly.entity_id
_entity_poly.type
_entity_poly.pdbx_seq_one_letter_code
_entity_poly.pdbx_strand_id
1 'polypeptide(L)'
;MSSPSTEPDMNEAELTKLIRNYNIPPQPHILAEIQNADDNLNTIADIISQDVALSSGLLQTINSSYYGLANHITSIQQAAMLLGLKAVKNIVNCQLLHAQAGNYQNKDLSDFWQTANDVANTAATLVHILGFGSTDEAYTLGLFHNCGIPILMDKHEDYLATIQSAYNATDKRITQIENENYSTNHAVLGYMVSRAWKLPEHLRIAIRDHHNFERLSFKQNDYSTEADTILAILKMSEHISHVHAVLGKDHEDNEWKSIKTGIFDFLGISEPDFEDISDSVIEKLNMY
;
A
#
# COMPACT_ATOMS: atom_id res chain seq x y z
N MET A 1 -17.06 42.76 0.71
CA MET A 1 -15.85 42.52 -0.09
C MET A 1 -15.64 41.02 -0.09
N SER A 2 -16.00 40.38 -1.20
CA SER A 2 -15.91 38.92 -1.36
C SER A 2 -14.47 38.56 -1.68
N SER A 3 -13.84 37.75 -0.84
CA SER A 3 -12.54 37.17 -1.13
C SER A 3 -12.68 36.17 -2.29
N PRO A 4 -11.76 36.14 -3.26
CA PRO A 4 -11.80 35.18 -4.34
C PRO A 4 -11.32 33.83 -3.80
N SER A 5 -12.20 32.82 -3.88
CA SER A 5 -11.86 31.41 -3.73
C SER A 5 -10.92 31.02 -4.86
N THR A 6 -9.68 30.69 -4.51
CA THR A 6 -8.71 30.07 -5.42
C THR A 6 -8.51 28.62 -4.97
N GLU A 7 -9.55 27.80 -5.15
CA GLU A 7 -9.40 26.35 -5.21
C GLU A 7 -8.97 25.98 -6.63
N PRO A 8 -7.95 25.14 -6.84
CA PRO A 8 -7.87 24.39 -8.08
C PRO A 8 -8.91 23.27 -8.00
N ASP A 9 -10.12 23.56 -8.48
CA ASP A 9 -11.23 22.60 -8.65
C ASP A 9 -10.87 21.59 -9.74
N MET A 10 -10.11 20.55 -9.37
CA MET A 10 -9.93 19.38 -10.24
C MET A 10 -11.17 18.51 -10.07
N ASN A 11 -12.01 18.41 -11.11
CA ASN A 11 -13.23 17.60 -11.01
C ASN A 11 -12.91 16.09 -10.95
N GLU A 12 -13.84 15.28 -10.45
CA GLU A 12 -13.67 13.82 -10.28
C GLU A 12 -13.21 13.11 -11.58
N ALA A 13 -13.59 13.62 -12.75
CA ALA A 13 -13.19 13.06 -14.05
C ALA A 13 -11.72 13.39 -14.39
N GLU A 14 -11.24 14.58 -14.08
CA GLU A 14 -9.84 14.99 -14.22
C GLU A 14 -8.94 14.26 -13.22
N LEU A 15 -9.40 14.11 -11.98
CA LEU A 15 -8.75 13.31 -10.94
C LEU A 15 -8.67 11.83 -11.34
N THR A 16 -9.76 11.27 -11.88
CA THR A 16 -9.78 9.90 -12.41
C THR A 16 -8.84 9.74 -13.61
N LYS A 17 -8.77 10.74 -14.50
CA LYS A 17 -7.88 10.71 -15.67
C LYS A 17 -6.41 10.85 -15.27
N LEU A 18 -6.12 11.71 -14.31
CA LEU A 18 -4.78 11.87 -13.74
C LEU A 18 -4.33 10.57 -13.07
N ILE A 19 -5.19 9.96 -12.25
CA ILE A 19 -4.87 8.73 -11.52
C ILE A 19 -4.75 7.51 -12.42
N ARG A 20 -5.55 7.44 -13.50
CA ARG A 20 -5.37 6.40 -14.53
C ARG A 20 -4.02 6.49 -15.24
N ASN A 21 -3.45 7.68 -15.34
CA ASN A 21 -2.21 7.94 -16.06
C ASN A 21 -1.01 8.13 -15.13
N TYR A 22 -1.25 8.24 -13.82
CA TYR A 22 -0.18 8.33 -12.84
C TYR A 22 0.45 6.95 -12.71
N ASN A 23 1.75 6.90 -12.96
CA ASN A 23 2.51 5.68 -12.88
C ASN A 23 3.56 5.86 -11.78
N ILE A 24 3.59 4.94 -10.82
CA ILE A 24 4.70 4.84 -9.88
C ILE A 24 5.89 4.28 -10.70
N PRO A 25 7.09 4.85 -10.61
CA PRO A 25 8.22 4.28 -11.32
C PRO A 25 8.59 2.93 -10.67
N PRO A 26 8.89 1.89 -11.45
CA PRO A 26 9.46 0.66 -10.91
C PRO A 26 10.84 0.94 -10.30
N GLN A 27 11.19 0.15 -9.29
CA GLN A 27 12.49 0.20 -8.63
C GLN A 27 13.63 -0.09 -9.63
N PRO A 28 14.65 0.78 -9.73
CA PRO A 28 15.74 0.58 -10.68
C PRO A 28 16.48 -0.76 -10.52
N HIS A 29 16.65 -1.23 -9.28
CA HIS A 29 17.33 -2.50 -9.02
C HIS A 29 16.49 -3.71 -9.41
N ILE A 30 15.17 -3.69 -9.15
CA ILE A 30 14.23 -4.74 -9.56
C ILE A 30 14.24 -4.91 -11.08
N LEU A 31 14.28 -3.80 -11.81
CA LEU A 31 14.39 -3.84 -13.27
C LEU A 31 15.68 -4.50 -13.75
N ALA A 32 16.81 -4.18 -13.11
CA ALA A 32 18.09 -4.82 -13.42
C ALA A 32 18.07 -6.32 -13.07
N GLU A 33 17.41 -6.70 -11.99
CA GLU A 33 17.26 -8.09 -11.58
C GLU A 33 16.44 -8.90 -12.61
N ILE A 34 15.31 -8.36 -13.08
CA ILE A 34 14.51 -9.02 -14.13
C ILE A 34 15.29 -9.16 -15.44
N GLN A 35 16.11 -8.18 -15.80
CA GLN A 35 16.93 -8.26 -17.01
C GLN A 35 18.03 -9.33 -16.93
N ASN A 36 18.52 -9.61 -15.73
CA ASN A 36 19.57 -10.61 -15.47
C ASN A 36 19.00 -11.98 -15.09
N ALA A 37 17.71 -12.08 -14.76
CA ALA A 37 17.06 -13.33 -14.46
C ALA A 37 16.92 -14.22 -15.69
N ASP A 38 17.06 -15.53 -15.50
CA ASP A 38 16.72 -16.52 -16.52
C ASP A 38 15.23 -16.43 -16.88
N ASP A 39 14.85 -17.03 -18.02
CA ASP A 39 13.47 -17.12 -18.53
C ASP A 39 12.57 -18.06 -17.69
N ASN A 40 12.72 -18.02 -16.37
CA ASN A 40 11.89 -18.71 -15.40
C ASN A 40 10.77 -17.79 -14.93
N LEU A 41 9.52 -18.18 -15.23
CA LEU A 41 8.34 -17.41 -14.88
C LEU A 41 8.17 -17.21 -13.37
N ASN A 42 8.48 -18.22 -12.56
CA ASN A 42 8.32 -18.12 -11.11
C ASN A 42 9.32 -17.12 -10.54
N THR A 43 10.59 -17.23 -10.94
CA THR A 43 11.63 -16.27 -10.54
C THR A 43 11.26 -14.84 -10.92
N ILE A 44 10.79 -14.62 -12.15
CA ILE A 44 10.36 -13.29 -12.59
C ILE A 44 9.13 -12.81 -11.81
N ALA A 45 8.19 -13.69 -11.50
CA ALA A 45 7.01 -13.35 -10.70
C ALA A 45 7.39 -12.93 -9.27
N ASP A 46 8.35 -13.63 -8.65
CA ASP A 46 8.85 -13.32 -7.30
C ASP A 46 9.62 -11.99 -7.26
N ILE A 47 10.34 -11.66 -8.34
CA ILE A 47 10.98 -10.35 -8.47
C ILE A 47 9.93 -9.25 -8.67
N ILE A 48 8.93 -9.49 -9.52
CA ILE A 48 7.84 -8.52 -9.78
C ILE A 48 7.01 -8.25 -8.53
N SER A 49 6.74 -9.26 -7.69
CA SER A 49 5.89 -9.08 -6.50
C SER A 49 6.45 -8.07 -5.50
N GLN A 50 7.76 -7.81 -5.52
CA GLN A 50 8.44 -6.84 -4.66
C GLN A 50 8.30 -5.38 -5.15
N ASP A 51 7.71 -5.16 -6.33
CA ASP A 51 7.58 -3.83 -6.92
C ASP A 51 6.13 -3.44 -7.18
N VAL A 52 5.73 -2.29 -6.64
CA VAL A 52 4.37 -1.75 -6.74
C VAL A 52 3.95 -1.52 -8.19
N ALA A 53 4.84 -0.96 -9.01
CA ALA A 53 4.54 -0.59 -10.39
C ALA A 53 4.39 -1.81 -11.31
N LEU A 54 5.30 -2.78 -11.16
CA LEU A 54 5.25 -4.03 -11.92
C LEU A 54 4.06 -4.90 -11.48
N SER A 55 3.85 -5.04 -10.18
CA SER A 55 2.72 -5.79 -9.59
C SER A 55 1.37 -5.23 -10.04
N SER A 56 1.19 -3.91 -9.97
CA SER A 56 -0.05 -3.28 -10.43
C SER A 56 -0.28 -3.46 -11.93
N GLY A 57 0.78 -3.43 -12.75
CA GLY A 57 0.70 -3.73 -14.19
C GLY A 57 0.19 -5.15 -14.49
N LEU A 58 0.68 -6.15 -13.75
CA LEU A 58 0.21 -7.53 -13.86
C LEU A 58 -1.27 -7.66 -13.46
N LEU A 59 -1.62 -7.14 -12.28
CA LEU A 59 -2.99 -7.21 -11.76
C LEU A 59 -3.98 -6.47 -12.65
N GLN A 60 -3.65 -5.27 -13.12
CA GLN A 60 -4.50 -4.50 -14.03
C GLN A 60 -4.74 -5.28 -15.35
N THR A 61 -3.70 -5.96 -15.85
CA THR A 61 -3.79 -6.74 -17.08
C THR A 61 -4.70 -7.95 -16.90
N ILE A 62 -4.44 -8.79 -15.89
CA ILE A 62 -5.21 -10.04 -15.70
C ILE A 62 -6.64 -9.76 -15.26
N ASN A 63 -6.88 -8.70 -14.47
CA ASN A 63 -8.21 -8.28 -14.05
C ASN A 63 -8.95 -7.44 -15.12
N SER A 64 -8.40 -7.34 -16.33
CA SER A 64 -9.09 -6.70 -17.44
C SER A 64 -10.29 -7.52 -17.91
N SER A 65 -11.33 -6.83 -18.41
CA SER A 65 -12.53 -7.49 -18.95
C SER A 65 -12.21 -8.43 -20.12
N TYR A 66 -11.03 -8.27 -20.74
CA TYR A 66 -10.52 -9.16 -21.78
C TYR A 66 -10.38 -10.62 -21.31
N TYR A 67 -9.92 -10.84 -20.06
CA TYR A 67 -9.73 -12.20 -19.52
C TYR A 67 -11.01 -12.81 -18.94
N GLY A 68 -12.06 -12.00 -18.71
CA GLY A 68 -13.40 -12.50 -18.34
C GLY A 68 -13.45 -13.32 -17.05
N LEU A 69 -12.54 -13.06 -16.09
CA LEU A 69 -12.49 -13.81 -14.83
C LEU A 69 -13.70 -13.52 -13.95
N ALA A 70 -14.21 -14.55 -13.27
CA ALA A 70 -15.34 -14.42 -12.36
C ALA A 70 -14.99 -13.66 -11.06
N ASN A 71 -13.76 -13.82 -10.59
CA ASN A 71 -13.22 -13.14 -9.42
C ASN A 71 -11.95 -12.36 -9.79
N HIS A 72 -11.67 -11.28 -9.06
CA HIS A 72 -10.43 -10.53 -9.18
C HIS A 72 -9.26 -11.34 -8.61
N ILE A 73 -8.16 -11.40 -9.37
CA ILE A 73 -6.88 -11.96 -8.92
C ILE A 73 -6.17 -10.90 -8.07
N THR A 74 -5.63 -11.33 -6.94
CA THR A 74 -4.80 -10.50 -6.04
C THR A 74 -3.36 -11.02 -5.96
N SER A 75 -3.16 -12.32 -6.10
CA SER A 75 -1.83 -12.94 -6.11
C SER A 75 -1.03 -12.61 -7.37
N ILE A 76 0.19 -12.08 -7.20
CA ILE A 76 1.10 -11.75 -8.31
C ILE A 76 1.59 -13.02 -9.01
N GLN A 77 1.90 -14.06 -8.25
CA GLN A 77 2.30 -15.39 -8.76
C GLN A 77 1.16 -16.00 -9.58
N GLN A 78 -0.07 -15.96 -9.08
CA GLN A 78 -1.24 -16.44 -9.83
C GLN A 78 -1.45 -15.63 -11.11
N ALA A 79 -1.34 -14.30 -11.04
CA ALA A 79 -1.44 -13.43 -12.21
C ALA A 79 -0.38 -13.78 -13.26
N ALA A 80 0.88 -13.95 -12.85
CA ALA A 80 1.98 -14.32 -13.74
C ALA A 80 1.74 -15.69 -14.39
N MET A 81 1.27 -16.69 -13.63
CA MET A 81 0.93 -18.02 -14.17
C MET A 81 -0.19 -17.98 -15.21
N LEU A 82 -1.24 -17.18 -14.97
CA LEU A 82 -2.36 -17.04 -15.91
C LEU A 82 -1.99 -16.26 -17.17
N LEU A 83 -1.14 -15.24 -17.06
CA LEU A 83 -0.66 -14.42 -18.18
C LEU A 83 0.41 -15.13 -19.03
N GLY A 84 1.28 -15.90 -18.37
CA GLY A 84 2.44 -16.53 -18.96
C GLY A 84 3.61 -15.57 -19.22
N LEU A 85 4.80 -16.15 -19.37
CA LEU A 85 6.08 -15.44 -19.43
C LEU A 85 6.14 -14.32 -20.49
N LYS A 86 5.62 -14.57 -21.70
CA LYS A 86 5.66 -13.59 -22.78
C LYS A 86 4.88 -12.31 -22.43
N ALA A 87 3.69 -12.46 -21.86
CA ALA A 87 2.86 -11.33 -21.46
C ALA A 87 3.51 -10.57 -20.30
N VAL A 88 4.03 -11.30 -19.30
CA VAL A 88 4.76 -10.71 -18.16
C VAL A 88 5.94 -9.87 -18.62
N LYS A 89 6.81 -10.40 -19.49
CA LYS A 89 7.95 -9.64 -20.05
C LYS A 89 7.52 -8.39 -20.83
N ASN A 90 6.42 -8.48 -21.57
CA ASN A 90 5.88 -7.30 -22.28
C ASN A 90 5.42 -6.22 -21.30
N ILE A 91 4.78 -6.59 -20.19
CA ILE A 91 4.36 -5.63 -19.15
C ILE A 91 5.58 -4.96 -18.53
N VAL A 92 6.61 -5.73 -18.14
CA VAL A 92 7.87 -5.19 -17.61
C VAL A 92 8.51 -4.21 -18.59
N ASN A 93 8.57 -4.57 -19.88
CA ASN A 93 9.11 -3.69 -20.93
C ASN A 93 8.29 -2.40 -21.11
N CYS A 94 6.97 -2.47 -21.05
CA CYS A 94 6.12 -1.26 -21.08
C CYS A 94 6.42 -0.36 -19.88
N GLN A 95 6.58 -0.93 -18.68
CA GLN A 95 6.89 -0.18 -17.47
C GLN A 95 8.28 0.47 -17.53
N LEU A 96 9.27 -0.23 -18.11
CA LEU A 96 10.59 0.33 -18.41
C LEU A 96 10.51 1.55 -19.33
N LEU A 97 9.74 1.46 -20.41
CA LEU A 97 9.56 2.58 -21.34
C LEU A 97 8.86 3.77 -20.68
N HIS A 98 7.85 3.53 -19.85
CA HIS A 98 7.20 4.58 -19.07
C HIS A 98 8.16 5.23 -18.05
N ALA A 99 8.96 4.43 -17.35
CA ALA A 99 9.96 4.94 -16.41
C ALA A 99 11.00 5.84 -17.10
N GLN A 100 11.41 5.48 -18.33
CA GLN A 100 12.34 6.28 -19.13
C GLN A 100 11.70 7.54 -19.73
N ALA A 101 10.40 7.50 -20.03
CA ALA A 101 9.65 8.63 -20.59
C ALA A 101 9.21 9.64 -19.51
N GLY A 102 9.08 9.19 -18.26
CA GLY A 102 8.71 10.04 -17.13
C GLY A 102 9.90 10.81 -16.55
N ASN A 103 9.66 12.05 -16.15
CA ASN A 103 10.63 12.88 -15.42
C ASN A 103 10.68 12.51 -13.92
N TYR A 104 10.84 11.23 -13.57
CA TYR A 104 10.95 10.78 -12.16
C TYR A 104 12.27 11.20 -11.47
N GLN A 105 13.00 12.16 -12.02
CA GLN A 105 14.46 12.24 -11.88
C GLN A 105 14.98 12.81 -10.55
N ASN A 106 14.14 13.20 -9.58
CA ASN A 106 14.65 13.90 -8.38
C ASN A 106 13.99 13.53 -7.04
N LYS A 107 13.14 12.49 -6.97
CA LYS A 107 12.48 12.10 -5.72
C LYS A 107 12.98 10.73 -5.27
N ASP A 108 13.58 10.69 -4.09
CA ASP A 108 14.00 9.45 -3.45
C ASP A 108 12.77 8.72 -2.90
N LEU A 109 12.41 7.59 -3.53
CA LEU A 109 11.30 6.73 -3.13
C LEU A 109 11.77 5.49 -2.33
N SER A 110 13.04 5.46 -1.89
CA SER A 110 13.60 4.32 -1.16
C SER A 110 12.79 3.96 0.09
N ASP A 111 12.49 4.95 0.94
CA ASP A 111 11.68 4.75 2.15
C ASP A 111 10.26 4.25 1.83
N PHE A 112 9.66 4.70 0.71
CA PHE A 112 8.36 4.21 0.25
C PHE A 112 8.42 2.73 -0.18
N TRP A 113 9.40 2.37 -1.01
CA TRP A 113 9.54 1.00 -1.48
C TRP A 113 9.91 0.02 -0.36
N GLN A 114 10.77 0.46 0.56
CA GLN A 114 11.17 -0.32 1.72
C GLN A 114 9.95 -0.63 2.59
N THR A 115 9.21 0.40 3.00
CA THR A 115 8.01 0.21 3.83
C THR A 115 6.92 -0.60 3.14
N ALA A 116 6.70 -0.41 1.83
CA ALA A 116 5.76 -1.22 1.07
C ALA A 116 6.12 -2.73 1.11
N ASN A 117 7.40 -3.06 0.95
CA ASN A 117 7.88 -4.45 0.99
C ASN A 117 7.82 -5.04 2.40
N ASP A 118 8.30 -4.31 3.41
CA ASP A 118 8.30 -4.79 4.79
C ASP A 118 6.87 -5.06 5.26
N VAL A 119 5.96 -4.11 5.04
CA VAL A 119 4.56 -4.26 5.45
C VAL A 119 3.88 -5.40 4.67
N ALA A 120 4.16 -5.59 3.38
CA ALA A 120 3.60 -6.70 2.60
C ALA A 120 4.02 -8.06 3.16
N ASN A 121 5.32 -8.23 3.44
CA ASN A 121 5.87 -9.47 4.01
C ASN A 121 5.35 -9.72 5.44
N THR A 122 5.30 -8.68 6.26
CA THR A 122 4.78 -8.75 7.63
C THR A 122 3.29 -9.10 7.64
N ALA A 123 2.47 -8.48 6.79
CA ALA A 123 1.05 -8.75 6.70
C ALA A 123 0.75 -10.19 6.24
N ALA A 124 1.48 -10.68 5.23
CA ALA A 124 1.38 -12.07 4.78
C ALA A 124 1.74 -13.06 5.89
N THR A 125 2.82 -12.76 6.64
CA THR A 125 3.30 -13.61 7.74
C THR A 125 2.33 -13.60 8.92
N LEU A 126 1.75 -12.44 9.27
CA LEU A 126 0.73 -12.32 10.31
C LEU A 126 -0.50 -13.16 10.00
N VAL A 127 -1.05 -13.06 8.79
CA VAL A 127 -2.22 -13.88 8.39
C VAL A 127 -1.90 -15.36 8.49
N HIS A 128 -0.69 -15.77 8.08
CA HIS A 128 -0.27 -17.16 8.21
C HIS A 128 -0.18 -17.64 9.67
N ILE A 129 0.30 -16.79 10.59
CA ILE A 129 0.39 -17.12 12.03
C ILE A 129 -1.00 -17.16 12.69
N LEU A 130 -1.81 -16.15 12.40
CA LEU A 130 -3.11 -15.95 13.02
C LEU A 130 -4.21 -16.87 12.46
N GLY A 131 -4.02 -17.39 11.24
CA GLY A 131 -4.91 -18.38 10.64
C GLY A 131 -6.24 -17.83 10.13
N PHE A 132 -6.37 -16.51 9.95
CA PHE A 132 -7.56 -15.89 9.35
C PHE A 132 -7.21 -14.88 8.26
N GLY A 133 -7.98 -14.87 7.17
CA GLY A 133 -7.75 -14.03 5.99
C GLY A 133 -6.97 -14.72 4.88
N SER A 134 -6.75 -14.00 3.78
CA SER A 134 -5.97 -14.48 2.64
C SER A 134 -4.56 -13.88 2.67
N THR A 135 -3.54 -14.73 2.62
CA THR A 135 -2.13 -14.30 2.59
C THR A 135 -1.84 -13.40 1.38
N ASP A 136 -2.37 -13.76 0.20
CA ASP A 136 -2.19 -12.96 -1.02
C ASP A 136 -2.84 -11.58 -0.90
N GLU A 137 -4.02 -11.50 -0.28
CA GLU A 137 -4.71 -10.24 -0.07
C GLU A 137 -4.00 -9.36 0.96
N ALA A 138 -3.49 -9.94 2.05
CA ALA A 138 -2.73 -9.22 3.07
C ALA A 138 -1.41 -8.70 2.50
N TYR A 139 -0.70 -9.51 1.71
CA TYR A 139 0.49 -9.09 0.97
C TYR A 139 0.17 -7.93 0.02
N THR A 140 -0.88 -8.08 -0.80
CA THR A 140 -1.33 -7.05 -1.76
C THR A 140 -1.70 -5.75 -1.06
N LEU A 141 -2.40 -5.83 0.07
CA LEU A 141 -2.74 -4.65 0.86
C LEU A 141 -1.49 -3.97 1.41
N GLY A 142 -0.57 -4.73 2.01
CA GLY A 142 0.68 -4.19 2.53
C GLY A 142 1.55 -3.55 1.43
N LEU A 143 1.58 -4.13 0.23
CA LEU A 143 2.33 -3.57 -0.90
C LEU A 143 1.72 -2.24 -1.39
N PHE A 144 0.39 -2.09 -1.32
CA PHE A 144 -0.33 -0.98 -1.95
C PHE A 144 -0.92 0.06 -1.01
N HIS A 145 -0.93 -0.15 0.31
CA HIS A 145 -1.59 0.76 1.27
C HIS A 145 -1.17 2.23 1.09
N ASN A 146 0.13 2.44 0.89
CA ASN A 146 0.73 3.76 0.75
C ASN A 146 0.94 4.22 -0.71
N CYS A 147 0.29 3.60 -1.69
CA CYS A 147 0.49 3.95 -3.11
C CYS A 147 0.07 5.39 -3.51
N GLY A 148 -0.57 6.14 -2.61
CA GLY A 148 -0.81 7.57 -2.76
C GLY A 148 0.38 8.47 -2.41
N ILE A 149 1.35 7.99 -1.64
CA ILE A 149 2.54 8.75 -1.20
C ILE A 149 3.35 9.27 -2.40
N PRO A 150 3.72 8.43 -3.40
CA PRO A 150 4.46 8.93 -4.56
C PRO A 150 3.72 10.05 -5.31
N ILE A 151 2.38 10.00 -5.37
CA ILE A 151 1.56 11.02 -6.03
C ILE A 151 1.72 12.37 -5.34
N LEU A 152 1.68 12.40 -4.01
CA LEU A 152 1.87 13.64 -3.26
C LEU A 152 3.32 14.11 -3.29
N MET A 153 4.30 13.20 -3.28
CA MET A 153 5.72 13.54 -3.45
C MET A 153 6.04 14.19 -4.79
N ASP A 154 5.36 13.75 -5.86
CA ASP A 154 5.49 14.32 -7.20
C ASP A 154 4.84 15.70 -7.31
N LYS A 155 3.70 15.89 -6.65
CA LYS A 155 2.93 17.14 -6.70
C LYS A 155 3.42 18.23 -5.75
N HIS A 156 4.02 17.86 -4.62
CA HIS A 156 4.33 18.76 -3.52
C HIS A 156 5.77 18.57 -3.06
N GLU A 157 6.59 19.61 -3.21
CA GLU A 157 8.02 19.53 -2.86
C GLU A 157 8.27 19.33 -1.37
N ASP A 158 7.37 19.83 -0.52
CA ASP A 158 7.38 19.81 0.93
C ASP A 158 6.72 18.56 1.54
N TYR A 159 6.22 17.64 0.71
CA TYR A 159 5.46 16.48 1.19
C TYR A 159 6.24 15.60 2.17
N LEU A 160 7.54 15.38 1.94
CA LEU A 160 8.38 14.59 2.86
C LEU A 160 8.45 15.21 4.26
N ALA A 161 8.53 16.55 4.35
CA ALA A 161 8.49 17.23 5.64
C ALA A 161 7.10 17.15 6.28
N THR A 162 6.04 17.15 5.46
CA THR A 162 4.66 17.00 5.93
C THR A 162 4.37 15.62 6.47
N ILE A 163 4.73 14.54 5.75
CA ILE A 163 4.48 13.18 6.24
C ILE A 163 5.29 12.93 7.53
N GLN A 164 6.52 13.43 7.61
CA GLN A 164 7.32 13.37 8.84
C GLN A 164 6.62 14.06 10.00
N SER A 165 6.22 15.33 9.84
CA SER A 165 5.50 16.05 10.91
C SER A 165 4.17 15.39 11.27
N ALA A 166 3.53 14.74 10.30
CA ALA A 166 2.26 14.04 10.50
C ALA A 166 2.39 12.79 11.38
N TYR A 167 3.44 11.98 11.21
CA TYR A 167 3.71 10.84 12.10
C TYR A 167 4.09 11.27 13.53
N ASN A 168 4.73 12.43 13.67
CA ASN A 168 5.13 13.01 14.97
C ASN A 168 3.97 13.72 15.70
N ALA A 169 2.83 13.91 15.04
CA ALA A 169 1.68 14.58 15.65
C ALA A 169 0.95 13.64 16.64
N THR A 170 0.57 14.18 17.78
CA THR A 170 -0.14 13.42 18.83
C THR A 170 -1.63 13.80 18.94
N ASP A 171 -2.03 14.90 18.31
CA ASP A 171 -3.37 15.48 18.39
C ASP A 171 -4.17 15.36 17.08
N LYS A 172 -3.54 14.88 16.00
CA LYS A 172 -4.15 14.77 14.68
C LYS A 172 -3.76 13.48 13.98
N ARG A 173 -4.67 13.02 13.11
CA ARG A 173 -4.40 11.91 12.18
C ARG A 173 -3.44 12.36 11.09
N ILE A 174 -2.66 11.43 10.56
CA ILE A 174 -1.74 11.69 9.44
C ILE A 174 -2.49 12.30 8.25
N THR A 175 -3.59 11.66 7.84
CA THR A 175 -4.43 12.14 6.73
C THR A 175 -5.09 13.49 7.01
N GLN A 176 -5.28 13.88 8.28
CA GLN A 176 -5.84 15.18 8.61
C GLN A 176 -4.83 16.29 8.32
N ILE A 177 -3.56 16.10 8.68
CA ILE A 177 -2.49 17.06 8.40
C ILE A 177 -2.29 17.23 6.88
N GLU A 178 -2.33 16.13 6.13
CA GLU A 178 -2.27 16.21 4.67
C GLU A 178 -3.48 16.93 4.07
N ASN A 179 -4.70 16.66 4.55
CA ASN A 179 -5.89 17.36 4.09
C ASN A 179 -5.80 18.88 4.36
N GLU A 180 -5.27 19.28 5.52
CA GLU A 180 -5.06 20.70 5.86
C GLU A 180 -4.06 21.38 4.92
N ASN A 181 -3.02 20.66 4.47
CA ASN A 181 -1.97 21.22 3.60
C ASN A 181 -2.30 21.14 2.10
N TYR A 182 -3.01 20.09 1.67
CA TYR A 182 -3.15 19.74 0.25
C TYR A 182 -4.60 19.54 -0.23
N SER A 183 -5.58 19.70 0.66
CA SER A 183 -7.01 19.42 0.39
C SER A 183 -7.31 17.98 -0.07
N THR A 184 -6.34 17.07 0.13
CA THR A 184 -6.44 15.63 -0.10
C THR A 184 -5.40 14.94 0.77
N ASN A 185 -5.46 13.62 0.86
CA ASN A 185 -4.50 12.79 1.59
C ASN A 185 -4.09 11.57 0.76
N HIS A 186 -3.00 10.91 1.15
CA HIS A 186 -2.46 9.77 0.39
C HIS A 186 -3.43 8.58 0.41
N ALA A 187 -4.19 8.36 1.48
CA ALA A 187 -5.13 7.24 1.58
C ALA A 187 -6.28 7.35 0.55
N VAL A 188 -6.81 8.56 0.34
CA VAL A 188 -7.82 8.83 -0.71
C VAL A 188 -7.23 8.63 -2.10
N LEU A 189 -6.00 9.11 -2.35
CA LEU A 189 -5.34 8.90 -3.63
C LEU A 189 -5.06 7.40 -3.87
N GLY A 190 -4.63 6.67 -2.84
CA GLY A 190 -4.43 5.23 -2.90
C GLY A 190 -5.72 4.45 -3.16
N TYR A 191 -6.85 4.87 -2.59
CA TYR A 191 -8.17 4.32 -2.92
C TYR A 191 -8.50 4.49 -4.41
N MET A 192 -8.25 5.67 -4.97
CA MET A 192 -8.54 5.95 -6.37
C MET A 192 -7.62 5.16 -7.31
N VAL A 193 -6.33 5.03 -6.96
CA VAL A 193 -5.34 4.24 -7.72
C VAL A 193 -5.70 2.76 -7.68
N SER A 194 -6.01 2.22 -6.50
CA SER A 194 -6.40 0.81 -6.36
C SER A 194 -7.69 0.45 -7.11
N ARG A 195 -8.60 1.42 -7.33
CA ARG A 195 -9.73 1.25 -8.28
C ARG A 195 -9.24 1.06 -9.72
N ALA A 196 -8.26 1.85 -10.16
CA ALA A 196 -7.68 1.73 -11.49
C ALA A 196 -6.91 0.41 -11.68
N TRP A 197 -6.36 -0.15 -10.59
CA TRP A 197 -5.74 -1.48 -10.55
C TRP A 197 -6.71 -2.64 -10.35
N LYS A 198 -7.99 -2.32 -10.14
CA LYS A 198 -9.09 -3.30 -9.99
C LYS A 198 -8.89 -4.26 -8.82
N LEU A 199 -8.39 -3.72 -7.71
CA LEU A 199 -8.36 -4.48 -6.46
C LEU A 199 -9.79 -4.74 -5.95
N PRO A 200 -10.01 -5.87 -5.24
CA PRO A 200 -11.26 -6.13 -4.53
C PRO A 200 -11.69 -4.96 -3.64
N GLU A 201 -13.01 -4.75 -3.52
CA GLU A 201 -13.56 -3.58 -2.80
C GLU A 201 -13.11 -3.51 -1.34
N HIS A 202 -13.04 -4.64 -0.62
CA HIS A 202 -12.60 -4.64 0.77
C HIS A 202 -11.16 -4.15 0.93
N LEU A 203 -10.26 -4.48 0.00
CA LEU A 203 -8.88 -3.96 -0.01
C LEU A 203 -8.86 -2.47 -0.28
N ARG A 204 -9.63 -2.00 -1.27
CA ARG A 204 -9.71 -0.56 -1.56
C ARG A 204 -10.22 0.21 -0.35
N ILE A 205 -11.25 -0.30 0.30
CA ILE A 205 -11.80 0.27 1.52
C ILE A 205 -10.75 0.30 2.64
N ALA A 206 -9.95 -0.76 2.83
CA ALA A 206 -8.86 -0.77 3.80
C ALA A 206 -7.78 0.27 3.47
N ILE A 207 -7.38 0.40 2.19
CA ILE A 207 -6.46 1.45 1.72
C ILE A 207 -7.01 2.85 1.99
N ARG A 208 -8.32 3.09 1.82
CA ARG A 208 -8.91 4.41 2.10
C ARG A 208 -8.84 4.76 3.60
N ASP A 209 -9.05 3.77 4.45
CA ASP A 209 -9.34 3.97 5.87
C ASP A 209 -8.17 3.61 6.80
N HIS A 210 -6.96 3.34 6.27
CA HIS A 210 -5.83 2.88 7.09
C HIS A 210 -5.29 3.90 8.12
N HIS A 211 -5.66 5.17 7.99
CA HIS A 211 -5.46 6.20 9.02
C HIS A 211 -6.77 6.68 9.67
N ASN A 212 -7.89 5.99 9.41
CA ASN A 212 -9.20 6.27 9.99
C ASN A 212 -9.58 5.25 11.07
N PHE A 213 -8.81 5.25 12.15
CA PHE A 213 -8.91 4.24 13.20
C PHE A 213 -10.15 4.33 14.09
N GLU A 214 -10.93 5.42 14.03
CA GLU A 214 -12.28 5.47 14.63
C GLU A 214 -13.15 4.32 14.13
N ARG A 215 -12.91 3.83 12.91
CA ARG A 215 -13.63 2.70 12.36
C ARG A 215 -13.46 1.40 13.16
N LEU A 216 -12.30 1.21 13.81
CA LEU A 216 -12.00 0.01 14.60
C LEU A 216 -12.49 0.15 16.05
N SER A 217 -12.68 1.37 16.56
CA SER A 217 -13.09 1.60 17.95
C SER A 217 -14.61 1.51 18.18
N PHE A 218 -15.44 1.61 17.14
CA PHE A 218 -16.90 1.77 17.29
C PHE A 218 -17.78 0.56 16.93
N LYS A 219 -17.21 -0.62 16.65
CA LYS A 219 -18.00 -1.82 16.31
C LYS A 219 -17.85 -2.94 17.35
N GLN A 220 -18.54 -2.82 18.48
CA GLN A 220 -18.81 -3.94 19.38
C GLN A 220 -20.08 -4.75 19.01
N ASN A 221 -20.89 -4.34 18.02
CA ASN A 221 -22.25 -4.90 17.87
C ASN A 221 -22.82 -5.14 16.46
N ASP A 222 -22.05 -5.08 15.38
CA ASP A 222 -22.55 -5.55 14.06
C ASP A 222 -21.38 -6.06 13.22
N TYR A 223 -21.51 -7.30 12.73
CA TYR A 223 -20.58 -8.07 11.88
C TYR A 223 -19.30 -7.35 11.45
N SER A 224 -18.13 -7.86 11.88
CA SER A 224 -16.84 -7.46 11.34
C SER A 224 -16.82 -7.70 9.82
N THR A 225 -16.41 -6.68 9.07
CA THR A 225 -16.25 -6.83 7.62
C THR A 225 -14.87 -7.39 7.30
N GLU A 226 -14.71 -8.05 6.15
CA GLU A 226 -13.38 -8.47 5.65
C GLU A 226 -12.39 -7.29 5.60
N ALA A 227 -12.89 -6.09 5.31
CA ALA A 227 -12.12 -4.86 5.34
C ALA A 227 -11.64 -4.46 6.75
N ASP A 228 -12.44 -4.73 7.80
CA ASP A 228 -12.05 -4.43 9.18
C ASP A 228 -10.94 -5.40 9.65
N THR A 229 -11.08 -6.69 9.32
CA THR A 229 -10.06 -7.70 9.63
C THR A 229 -8.73 -7.40 8.96
N ILE A 230 -8.73 -7.13 7.66
CA ILE A 230 -7.49 -6.88 6.95
C ILE A 230 -6.87 -5.53 7.32
N LEU A 231 -7.69 -4.55 7.72
CA LEU A 231 -7.22 -3.29 8.27
C LEU A 231 -6.49 -3.50 9.61
N ALA A 232 -7.03 -4.31 10.52
CA ALA A 232 -6.35 -4.63 11.78
C ALA A 232 -4.97 -5.28 11.54
N ILE A 233 -4.90 -6.24 10.60
CA ILE A 233 -3.62 -6.84 10.16
C ILE A 233 -2.67 -5.80 9.59
N LEU A 234 -3.15 -4.89 8.73
CA LEU A 234 -2.33 -3.84 8.16
C LEU A 234 -1.72 -2.95 9.25
N LYS A 235 -2.51 -2.51 10.23
CA LYS A 235 -2.02 -1.66 11.33
C LYS A 235 -0.98 -2.36 12.20
N MET A 236 -1.19 -3.64 12.52
CA MET A 236 -0.17 -4.45 13.20
C MET A 236 1.11 -4.53 12.36
N SER A 237 0.96 -4.68 11.04
CA SER A 237 2.10 -4.80 10.13
C SER A 237 2.90 -3.51 10.04
N GLU A 238 2.25 -2.36 9.90
CA GLU A 238 2.92 -1.05 9.89
C GLU A 238 3.73 -0.81 11.18
N HIS A 239 3.19 -1.23 12.33
CA HIS A 239 3.87 -1.11 13.61
C HIS A 239 5.12 -2.01 13.69
N ILE A 240 4.96 -3.30 13.36
CA ILE A 240 6.06 -4.29 13.37
C ILE A 240 7.16 -3.91 12.36
N SER A 241 6.78 -3.37 11.20
CA SER A 241 7.69 -2.88 10.17
C SER A 241 8.27 -1.48 10.44
N HIS A 242 7.94 -0.87 11.58
CA HIS A 242 8.43 0.44 12.01
C HIS A 242 8.23 1.55 10.96
N VAL A 243 7.05 1.59 10.33
CA VAL A 243 6.72 2.60 9.32
C VAL A 243 6.86 4.02 9.88
N HIS A 244 6.53 4.24 11.15
CA HIS A 244 6.71 5.52 11.84
C HIS A 244 8.19 5.95 11.90
N ALA A 245 9.11 5.00 12.04
CA ALA A 245 10.55 5.29 12.06
C ALA A 245 11.10 5.55 10.65
N VAL A 246 10.61 4.81 9.65
CA VAL A 246 11.08 4.96 8.26
C VAL A 246 10.50 6.20 7.60
N LEU A 247 9.18 6.37 7.58
CA LEU A 247 8.51 7.52 6.95
C LEU A 247 8.47 8.75 7.87
N GLY A 248 8.15 8.53 9.15
CA GLY A 248 7.98 9.60 10.13
C GLY A 248 9.27 10.15 10.71
N LYS A 249 10.36 9.37 10.64
CA LYS A 249 11.60 9.60 11.40
C LYS A 249 11.32 9.81 12.90
N ASP A 250 10.26 9.18 13.40
CA ASP A 250 9.86 9.21 14.80
C ASP A 250 10.33 7.94 15.51
N HIS A 251 10.64 8.04 16.80
CA HIS A 251 10.95 6.90 17.64
C HIS A 251 9.68 6.23 18.16
N GLU A 252 8.59 6.96 18.29
CA GLU A 252 7.33 6.47 18.85
C GLU A 252 6.24 6.35 17.78
N ASP A 253 5.50 5.25 17.83
CA ASP A 253 4.35 5.05 16.96
C ASP A 253 3.09 5.61 17.64
N ASN A 254 2.85 6.92 17.45
CA ASN A 254 1.73 7.64 18.06
C ASN A 254 0.37 7.12 17.59
N GLU A 255 0.29 6.68 16.33
CA GLU A 255 -0.93 6.11 15.78
C GLU A 255 -1.20 4.74 16.42
N TRP A 256 -0.20 3.84 16.46
CA TRP A 256 -0.34 2.54 17.11
C TRP A 256 -0.75 2.65 18.58
N LYS A 257 -0.11 3.54 19.34
CA LYS A 257 -0.45 3.82 20.75
C LYS A 257 -1.94 4.14 20.94
N SER A 258 -2.53 4.84 19.97
CA SER A 258 -3.92 5.28 20.03
C SER A 258 -4.93 4.18 19.68
N ILE A 259 -4.50 3.11 19.00
CA ILE A 259 -5.40 2.14 18.35
C ILE A 259 -5.20 0.70 18.81
N LYS A 260 -4.04 0.36 19.39
CA LYS A 260 -3.64 -1.03 19.70
C LYS A 260 -4.66 -1.77 20.54
N THR A 261 -5.23 -1.13 21.56
CA THR A 261 -6.25 -1.73 22.43
C THR A 261 -7.49 -2.13 21.64
N GLY A 262 -7.95 -1.27 20.72
CA GLY A 262 -9.11 -1.58 19.88
C GLY A 262 -8.84 -2.73 18.91
N ILE A 263 -7.60 -2.83 18.40
CA ILE A 263 -7.18 -3.95 17.55
C ILE A 263 -7.13 -5.25 18.35
N PHE A 264 -6.57 -5.22 19.56
CA PHE A 264 -6.49 -6.38 20.46
C PHE A 264 -7.88 -6.90 20.83
N ASP A 265 -8.78 -5.99 21.22
CA ASP A 265 -10.17 -6.33 21.51
C ASP A 265 -10.89 -6.91 20.28
N PHE A 266 -10.65 -6.34 19.09
CA PHE A 266 -11.26 -6.79 17.84
C PHE A 266 -10.77 -8.18 17.42
N LEU A 267 -9.48 -8.46 17.57
CA LEU A 267 -8.87 -9.76 17.21
C LEU A 267 -8.99 -10.80 18.33
N GLY A 268 -9.38 -10.39 19.54
CA GLY A 268 -9.46 -11.27 20.70
C GLY A 268 -8.09 -11.75 21.18
N ILE A 269 -7.05 -10.91 21.04
CA ILE A 269 -5.68 -11.19 21.48
C ILE A 269 -5.28 -10.27 22.63
N SER A 270 -4.39 -10.70 23.50
CA SER A 270 -3.80 -9.84 24.53
C SER A 270 -2.54 -9.13 24.04
N GLU A 271 -2.09 -8.10 24.77
CA GLU A 271 -0.82 -7.42 24.46
C GLU A 271 0.40 -8.38 24.50
N PRO A 272 0.54 -9.29 25.50
CA PRO A 272 1.56 -10.32 25.45
C PRO A 272 1.46 -11.26 24.23
N ASP A 273 0.24 -11.63 23.81
CA ASP A 273 0.08 -12.45 22.59
C ASP A 273 0.59 -11.69 21.35
N PHE A 274 0.32 -10.38 21.28
CA PHE A 274 0.83 -9.54 20.20
C PHE A 274 2.36 -9.46 20.21
N GLU A 275 2.99 -9.31 21.39
CA GLU A 275 4.45 -9.30 21.53
C GLU A 275 5.07 -10.61 21.02
N ASP A 276 4.53 -11.76 21.44
CA ASP A 276 5.00 -13.09 21.00
C ASP A 276 4.83 -13.28 19.47
N ILE A 277 3.70 -12.80 18.91
CA ILE A 277 3.45 -12.83 17.46
C ILE A 277 4.44 -11.92 16.73
N SER A 278 4.67 -10.71 17.25
CA SER A 278 5.61 -9.74 16.68
C SER A 278 7.02 -10.33 16.62
N ASP A 279 7.51 -10.89 17.72
CA ASP A 279 8.82 -11.55 17.77
C ASP A 279 8.93 -12.70 16.77
N SER A 280 7.87 -13.50 16.64
CA SER A 280 7.81 -14.60 15.66
C SER A 280 7.85 -14.10 14.21
N VAL A 281 7.25 -12.95 13.90
CA VAL A 281 7.30 -12.34 12.57
C VAL A 281 8.69 -11.80 12.27
N ILE A 282 9.27 -11.07 13.23
CA ILE A 282 10.61 -10.48 13.15
C ILE A 282 11.65 -11.58 12.90
N GLU A 283 11.59 -12.69 13.65
CA GLU A 283 12.49 -13.84 13.47
C GLU A 283 12.36 -14.45 12.06
N LYS A 284 11.12 -14.69 11.60
CA LYS A 284 10.88 -15.30 10.28
C LYS A 284 11.35 -14.45 9.11
N LEU A 285 11.24 -13.14 9.24
CA LEU A 285 11.62 -12.19 8.19
C LEU A 285 13.09 -11.74 8.30
N ASN A 286 13.83 -12.20 9.32
CA ASN A 286 15.18 -11.75 9.65
C ASN A 286 15.25 -10.22 9.76
N MET A 287 14.24 -9.62 10.39
CA MET A 287 14.20 -8.18 10.66
C MET A 287 15.02 -7.91 11.93
N TYR A 288 15.88 -6.89 11.88
CA TYR A 288 16.70 -6.34 12.98
C TYR A 288 17.65 -7.29 13.73
#